data_AF-A0A5B6V5M5-F1
#
_entry.id   AF-A0A5B6V5M5-F1
#
_cell.length_a   1.000
_cell.length_b   1.000
_cell.length_c   1.000
_cell.angle_alpha   90.00
_cell.angle_beta   90.00
_cell.angle_gamma   90.00
#
_symmetry.space_group_name_H-M   'P 1'
#
loop_
_entity.id
_entity.type
_entity.pdbx_description
1 polymer ?
#
loop_
_entity_poly.entity_id
_entity_poly.type
_entity_poly.pdbx_seq_one_letter_code
_entity_poly.pdbx_strand_id
1 'polypeptide(L)'
;MAAEFPYFYASTLADRKNSFPLVMVGGVLEANQRWDIGREVMDFISKDYPGAHPIRPKVEPAVGAALLALNEFMKECVQEAYRR
;
A
#
# COMPACT_ATOMS: atom_id res chain seq x y z
N MET A 1 4.71 -17.35 4.90
CA MET A 1 5.70 -16.72 5.80
C MET A 1 5.82 -15.28 5.35
N ALA A 2 5.21 -14.34 6.09
CA ALA A 2 5.28 -12.93 5.75
C ALA A 2 6.72 -12.45 5.96
N ALA A 3 7.33 -11.83 4.94
CA ALA A 3 8.57 -11.11 5.15
C ALA A 3 8.19 -9.76 5.78
N GLU A 4 8.41 -9.64 7.09
CA GLU A 4 8.26 -8.37 7.79
C GLU A 4 9.44 -7.47 7.41
N PHE A 5 9.31 -6.73 6.31
CA PHE A 5 10.04 -5.49 6.13
C PHE A 5 9.24 -4.41 6.85
N PRO A 6 9.79 -3.70 7.85
CA PRO A 6 9.04 -2.81 8.75
C PRO A 6 8.35 -1.60 8.07
N TYR A 7 8.37 -1.50 6.75
CA TYR A 7 7.73 -0.45 5.96
C TYR A 7 7.00 -0.95 4.69
N PHE A 8 6.96 -2.26 4.44
CA PHE A 8 6.38 -2.82 3.21
C PHE A 8 5.46 -3.99 3.53
N TYR A 9 4.15 -3.77 3.38
CA TYR A 9 3.16 -4.85 3.42
C TYR A 9 3.10 -5.49 2.03
N ALA A 10 3.59 -6.73 1.90
CA ALA A 10 3.40 -7.56 0.73
C ALA A 10 2.52 -8.77 1.09
N SER A 11 1.28 -8.79 0.62
CA SER A 11 0.39 -9.96 0.75
C SER A 11 0.83 -11.03 -0.26
N THR A 12 1.54 -12.05 0.23
CA THR A 12 2.07 -13.14 -0.59
C THR A 12 1.01 -14.23 -0.79
N LEU A 13 0.28 -14.17 -1.90
CA LEU A 13 -0.50 -15.32 -2.40
C LEU A 13 0.44 -16.21 -3.22
N ALA A 14 0.91 -17.30 -2.60
CA ALA A 14 1.53 -18.56 -3.07
C ALA A 14 2.40 -18.64 -4.36
N ASP A 15 2.21 -17.81 -5.38
CA ASP A 15 2.95 -17.83 -6.63
C ASP A 15 3.62 -16.47 -6.86
N ARG A 16 4.95 -16.42 -6.70
CA ARG A 16 5.80 -15.22 -6.96
C ARG A 16 5.71 -14.69 -8.40
N LYS A 17 4.98 -15.39 -9.28
CA LYS A 17 4.71 -15.04 -10.68
C LYS A 17 3.36 -14.37 -10.90
N ASN A 18 2.41 -14.49 -9.98
CA ASN A 18 1.12 -13.84 -10.15
C ASN A 18 1.28 -12.34 -9.95
N SER A 19 0.60 -11.55 -10.78
CA SER A 19 0.62 -10.10 -10.65
C SER A 19 -0.02 -9.70 -9.32
N PHE A 20 0.68 -8.88 -8.52
CA PHE A 20 0.16 -8.36 -7.27
C PHE A 20 0.57 -6.89 -7.06
N PRO A 21 -0.31 -6.07 -6.46
CA PRO A 21 0.02 -4.69 -6.14
C PRO A 21 1.00 -4.63 -4.96
N LEU A 22 2.10 -3.90 -5.13
CA LEU A 22 3.04 -3.55 -4.07
C LEU A 22 2.86 -2.07 -3.75
N VAL A 23 2.22 -1.76 -2.62
CA VAL A 23 2.01 -0.38 -2.19
C VAL A 23 3.26 0.12 -1.49
N MET A 24 3.88 1.16 -2.04
CA MET A 24 5.07 1.79 -1.46
C MET A 24 4.69 3.13 -0.83
N VAL A 25 4.90 3.28 0.47
CA VAL A 25 4.57 4.49 1.26
C VAL A 25 5.77 4.99 2.03
N GLY A 26 5.82 6.29 2.29
CA GLY A 26 6.87 6.94 3.10
C GLY A 26 7.66 7.99 2.32
N GLY A 27 8.07 9.05 3.02
CA GLY A 27 8.78 10.20 2.44
C GLY A 27 10.15 9.86 1.85
N VAL A 28 10.77 8.76 2.28
CA VAL A 28 12.05 8.26 1.70
C VAL A 28 11.90 7.95 0.21
N LEU A 29 10.69 7.62 -0.25
CA LEU A 29 10.41 7.34 -1.66
C LEU A 29 10.26 8.61 -2.50
N GLU A 30 10.23 9.81 -1.92
CA GLU A 30 10.20 11.07 -2.66
C GLU A 30 11.49 11.22 -3.47
N ALA A 31 11.34 11.05 -4.79
CA ALA A 31 12.46 11.15 -5.71
C ALA A 31 12.99 12.59 -5.67
N ASN A 32 14.23 12.75 -5.24
CA ASN A 32 14.98 13.98 -5.46
C ASN A 32 15.70 13.86 -6.81
N GLN A 33 16.05 14.98 -7.45
CA GLN A 33 16.71 15.01 -8.77
C GLN A 33 18.03 14.21 -8.82
N ARG A 34 18.61 13.85 -7.67
CA ARG A 34 19.84 13.07 -7.54
C ARG A 34 19.66 11.60 -7.18
N TRP A 35 18.53 11.19 -6.60
CA TRP A 35 18.39 9.84 -6.03
C TRP A 35 16.93 9.40 -5.98
N ASP A 36 16.62 8.30 -6.65
CA ASP A 36 15.32 7.62 -6.59
C ASP A 36 15.51 6.24 -5.96
N ILE A 37 15.44 6.19 -4.63
CA ILE A 37 15.52 4.94 -3.87
C ILE A 37 14.33 4.03 -4.14
N GLY A 38 13.17 4.60 -4.51
CA GLY A 38 11.98 3.82 -4.84
C GLY A 38 12.23 2.94 -6.05
N ARG A 39 12.89 3.48 -7.07
CA ARG A 39 13.31 2.72 -8.25
C ARG A 39 14.31 1.62 -7.90
N GLU A 40 15.35 1.91 -7.12
CA GLU A 40 16.38 0.92 -6.78
C GLU A 40 15.79 -0.26 -5.97
N VAL A 41 14.90 0.06 -5.02
CA VAL A 41 14.17 -0.97 -4.25
C VAL A 41 13.29 -1.81 -5.17
N MET A 42 12.60 -1.20 -6.15
CA MET A 42 11.79 -1.94 -7.10
C MET A 42 12.61 -2.82 -8.04
N ASP A 43 13.76 -2.35 -8.52
CA ASP A 43 14.68 -3.13 -9.35
C ASP A 43 15.23 -4.34 -8.57
N PHE A 44 15.41 -4.20 -7.25
CA PHE A 44 15.78 -5.32 -6.37
C PHE A 44 14.61 -6.31 -6.18
N ILE A 45 13.42 -5.83 -5.80
CA ILE A 45 12.25 -6.67 -5.55
C ILE A 45 11.83 -7.44 -6.82
N SER A 46 11.91 -6.81 -7.99
CA SER A 46 11.50 -7.42 -9.26
C SER A 46 12.33 -8.65 -9.65
N LYS A 47 13.53 -8.83 -9.08
CA LYS A 47 14.37 -10.02 -9.31
C LYS A 47 13.75 -11.27 -8.68
N ASP A 48 13.25 -11.14 -7.46
CA ASP A 48 12.68 -12.26 -6.69
C ASP A 48 11.16 -12.39 -6.86
N TYR A 49 10.50 -11.28 -7.24
CA TYR A 49 9.05 -11.14 -7.37
C TYR A 49 8.69 -10.39 -8.66
N PRO A 50 8.85 -11.02 -9.84
CA PRO A 50 8.54 -10.40 -11.12
C PRO A 50 7.05 -10.01 -11.29
N GLY A 51 6.16 -10.60 -10.47
CA GLY A 51 4.75 -10.23 -10.42
C GLY A 51 4.44 -8.94 -9.64
N ALA A 52 5.42 -8.34 -8.95
CA ALA A 52 5.20 -7.14 -8.15
C ALA A 52 4.90 -5.93 -9.04
N HIS A 53 3.81 -5.20 -8.75
CA HIS A 53 3.44 -3.99 -9.47
C HIS A 53 3.42 -2.81 -8.50
N PRO A 54 4.37 -1.86 -8.60
CA PRO A 54 4.47 -0.77 -7.65
C PRO A 54 3.27 0.18 -7.77
N ILE A 55 2.64 0.47 -6.66
CA ILE A 55 1.61 1.49 -6.52
C ILE A 55 2.14 2.56 -5.59
N ARG A 56 2.17 3.79 -6.09
CA ARG A 56 2.49 4.98 -5.30
C ARG A 56 1.21 5.77 -5.04
N PRO A 57 0.70 5.79 -3.81
CA PRO A 57 -0.44 6.61 -3.46
C PRO A 57 -0.16 8.10 -3.72
N LYS A 58 -1.17 8.82 -4.26
CA LYS A 58 -1.09 10.27 -4.48
C LYS A 58 -1.39 11.08 -3.21
N VAL A 59 -1.94 10.42 -2.20
CA VAL A 59 -2.33 11.02 -0.92
C VAL A 59 -1.54 10.36 0.20
N GLU A 60 -1.37 11.08 1.31
CA GLU A 60 -0.69 10.54 2.48
C GLU A 60 -1.51 9.42 3.14
N PRO A 61 -0.85 8.42 3.75
CA PRO A 61 -1.54 7.34 4.48
C PRO A 61 -2.53 7.85 5.55
N ALA A 62 -2.26 9.00 6.18
CA ALA A 62 -3.14 9.62 7.16
C ALA A 62 -4.51 10.00 6.57
N VAL A 63 -4.53 10.48 5.32
CA VAL A 63 -5.79 10.78 4.60
C VAL A 63 -6.57 9.49 4.37
N GLY A 64 -5.89 8.40 4.00
CA GLY A 64 -6.50 7.08 3.86
C GLY A 64 -7.14 6.60 5.17
N ALA A 65 -6.44 6.75 6.30
CA ALA A 65 -6.96 6.39 7.62
C ALA A 65 -8.19 7.24 8.00
N ALA A 66 -8.18 8.54 7.73
CA ALA A 66 -9.33 9.42 7.99
C ALA A 66 -10.55 9.01 7.16
N LEU A 67 -10.36 8.70 5.87
CA LEU A 67 -11.44 8.21 4.99
C LEU A 67 -11.98 6.86 5.46
N LEU A 68 -11.11 5.96 5.93
CA LEU A 68 -11.54 4.68 6.49
C LEU A 68 -12.42 4.88 7.73
N ALA A 69 -11.99 5.73 8.67
CA ALA A 69 -12.77 6.05 9.86
C ALA A 69 -14.13 6.67 9.52
N LEU A 70 -14.16 7.57 8.52
CA LEU A 70 -15.42 8.17 8.04
C LEU A 70 -16.36 7.12 7.43
N ASN A 71 -15.84 6.20 6.62
CA ASN A 71 -16.64 5.13 6.02
C ASN A 71 -17.28 4.23 7.09
N GLU A 72 -16.55 3.90 8.16
CA GLU A 72 -17.12 3.11 9.26
C GLU A 72 -18.17 3.90 10.05
N PHE A 73 -17.90 5.17 10.37
CA PHE A 73 -18.88 6.03 11.03
C PHE A 73 -20.18 6.18 10.21
N MET A 74 -20.07 6.35 8.89
CA MET A 74 -21.23 6.45 8.01
C MET A 74 -22.07 5.17 7.99
N LYS A 75 -21.43 3.98 8.02
CA LYS A 75 -22.17 2.71 8.09
C LYS A 75 -22.99 2.62 9.38
N GLU A 76 -22.42 3.05 10.51
CA GLU A 76 -23.13 3.09 11.79
C GLU A 76 -24.33 4.04 11.74
N CYS A 77 -24.15 5.26 11.21
CA CYS A 77 -25.24 6.23 11.05
C CYS A 77 -26.38 5.70 10.17
N VAL A 78 -26.05 5.05 9.04
CA VAL A 78 -27.06 4.47 8.15
C VAL A 78 -27.82 3.33 8.84
N GLN A 79 -27.11 2.45 9.57
CA GLN A 79 -27.77 1.38 10.30
C GLN A 79 -28.71 1.90 11.40
N GLU A 80 -28.32 2.96 12.10
CA GLU A 80 -29.16 3.58 13.13
C GLU A 80 -30.40 4.27 12.53
N ALA A 81 -30.28 4.88 11.35
CA ALA A 81 -31.41 5.45 10.63
C ALA A 81 -32.43 4.40 10.15
N TYR A 82 -31.98 3.20 9.78
CA TYR A 82 -32.86 2.08 9.43
C TYR A 82 -33.49 1.38 10.65
N ARG A 83 -32.98 1.65 11.85
CA ARG A 83 -33.47 1.04 13.10
C ARG A 83 -34.57 1.87 13.79
N ARG A 84 -34.88 3.06 13.25
CA ARG A 84 -35.95 3.96 13.68
C ARG A 84 -37.13 3.90 12.73
#